data_AF-A0A0R1KWN7-F1
#
_entry.id   AF-A0A0R1KWN7-F1
#
_cell.length_a   1.000
_cell.length_b   1.000
_cell.length_c   1.000
_cell.angle_alpha   90.00
_cell.angle_beta   90.00
_cell.angle_gamma   90.00
#
_symmetry.space_group_name_H-M   'P 1'
#
loop_
_entity.id
_entity.type
_entity.pdbx_description
1 polymer ?
#
loop_
_entity_poly.entity_id
_entity_poly.type
_entity_poly.pdbx_seq_one_letter_code
_entity_poly.pdbx_strand_id
1 'polypeptide(L)' 'MKGQFVLPSEFRKKLNISSGDEVIVSLNDNQEIVIAKVPTKVDWHHLLKDVPAETVDVAKDGHYDKTKAPNFAKWMEEG' A
#
# COMPACT_ATOMS: atom_id res chain seq x y z
N MET A 1 -28.82 15.49 5.53
CA MET A 1 -27.64 16.38 5.47
C MET A 1 -26.42 15.52 5.18
N LYS A 2 -25.48 15.97 4.35
CA LYS A 2 -24.17 15.34 4.24
C LYS A 2 -23.30 15.99 5.34
N GLY A 3 -22.87 15.23 6.34
CA GLY A 3 -22.02 15.75 7.41
C GLY A 3 -20.71 16.26 6.81
N GLN A 4 -20.35 17.52 7.07
CA GLN A 4 -19.13 18.13 6.57
C GLN A 4 -18.25 18.52 7.76
N PHE A 5 -16.99 18.07 7.73
CA PHE A 5 -15.95 18.43 8.69
C PHE A 5 -14.87 19.22 7.95
N VAL A 6 -14.39 20.30 8.55
CA VAL A 6 -13.33 21.14 7.98
C VAL A 6 -12.01 20.79 8.65
N LEU A 7 -11.06 20.26 7.87
CA LEU A 7 -9.71 20.00 8.35
C LEU A 7 -8.92 21.33 8.43
N PRO A 8 -8.43 21.74 9.62
CA PRO A 8 -7.64 22.95 9.78
C PRO A 8 -6.46 23.00 8.81
N SER A 9 -6.11 24.21 8.35
CA SER A 9 -5.04 24.42 7.37
C SER A 9 -3.69 23.91 7.86
N GLU A 10 -3.41 24.01 9.16
CA GLU A 10 -2.17 23.52 9.77
C GLU A 10 -2.03 22.01 9.65
N PHE A 11 -3.12 21.26 9.84
CA PHE A 11 -3.11 19.79 9.73
C PHE A 11 -2.92 19.37 8.28
N ARG A 12 -3.60 20.05 7.34
CA ARG A 12 -3.41 19.84 5.90
C ARG A 12 -1.96 20.05 5.48
N LYS A 13 -1.31 21.13 5.94
CA LYS A 13 0.10 21.40 5.65
C LYS A 13 1.03 20.34 6.23
N LYS A 14 0.82 19.94 7.49
CA LYS A 14 1.64 18.90 8.15
C LYS A 14 1.51 17.53 7.47
N LEU A 15 0.32 17.18 7.01
CA LEU A 15 0.03 15.92 6.34
C LEU A 15 0.24 15.98 4.81
N ASN A 16 0.61 17.14 4.28
CA ASN A 16 0.74 17.42 2.85
C ASN A 16 -0.52 17.05 2.04
N ILE A 17 -1.71 17.42 2.57
CA ILE A 17 -3.02 17.20 1.93
C ILE A 17 -3.47 18.50 1.25
N SER A 18 -3.75 18.41 -0.04
CA SER A 18 -4.24 19.51 -0.89
C SER A 18 -5.75 19.40 -1.14
N SER A 19 -6.33 20.47 -1.71
CA SER A 19 -7.74 20.43 -2.12
C SER A 19 -7.92 19.44 -3.27
N GLY A 20 -8.89 18.53 -3.13
CA GLY A 20 -9.15 17.48 -4.11
C GLY A 20 -8.48 16.14 -3.79
N ASP A 21 -7.55 16.11 -2.84
CA ASP A 21 -6.94 14.85 -2.40
C ASP A 21 -7.95 13.98 -1.65
N GLU A 22 -7.87 12.67 -1.89
CA GLU A 22 -8.61 11.67 -1.15
C GLU A 22 -7.90 11.32 0.16
N VAL A 23 -8.68 10.98 1.18
CA VAL A 23 -8.20 10.56 2.50
C VAL A 23 -8.93 9.29 2.93
N ILE A 24 -8.25 8.51 3.78
CA ILE A 24 -8.87 7.38 4.46
C ILE A 24 -9.49 7.91 5.76
N VAL A 25 -10.76 7.58 5.98
CA VAL A 25 -11.45 7.86 7.24
C VAL A 25 -11.85 6.53 7.86
N SER A 26 -11.41 6.29 9.10
CA SER A 26 -11.71 5.08 9.84
C SER A 26 -12.03 5.39 11.30
N LEU A 27 -12.60 4.40 11.98
CA LEU A 27 -12.75 4.39 13.43
C LEU A 27 -11.68 3.45 14.00
N ASN A 28 -10.89 3.90 14.96
CA ASN A 28 -9.93 3.03 15.65
C ASN A 28 -10.57 2.31 16.84
N ASP A 29 -9.81 1.43 17.49
CA ASP A 29 -10.27 0.65 18.65
C ASP A 29 -10.68 1.52 19.85
N ASN A 30 -10.17 2.75 19.93
CA ASN A 30 -10.52 3.73 20.95
C ASN A 30 -11.77 4.56 20.62
N GLN A 31 -12.48 4.22 19.54
CA GLN A 31 -13.66 4.96 19.04
C GLN A 31 -13.32 6.38 18.58
N GLU A 32 -12.10 6.61 18.13
CA GLU A 32 -11.66 7.90 17.58
C GLU A 32 -11.74 7.88 16.06
N ILE A 33 -12.15 9.01 15.47
CA ILE A 33 -12.08 9.20 14.02
C ILE A 33 -10.63 9.46 13.63
N VAL A 34 -10.08 8.58 12.80
CA VAL A 34 -8.73 8.72 12.23
C VAL A 34 -8.86 9.15 10.78
N ILE A 35 -8.13 10.20 10.42
CA ILE A 35 -8.00 10.69 9.05
C ILE A 35 -6.56 10.50 8.63
N ALA A 36 -6.33 9.67 7.61
CA ALA A 36 -4.99 9.36 7.11
C ALA A 36 -4.86 9.68 5.61
N LYS A 37 -3.63 10.03 5.18
CA LYS A 37 -3.32 10.14 3.74
C LYS A 37 -3.46 8.77 3.08
N VAL A 38 -3.95 8.75 1.85
CA VAL A 38 -3.85 7.55 1.01
C VAL A 38 -2.36 7.30 0.72
N PRO A 39 -1.82 6.09 1.00
CA PRO A 39 -0.42 5.80 0.71
C PRO A 39 -0.15 5.86 -0.80
N THR A 40 0.91 6.55 -1.19
CA THR A 40 1.40 6.57 -2.57
C THR A 40 2.07 5.25 -2.95
N LYS A 41 2.34 5.02 -4.23
CA LYS A 41 3.14 3.86 -4.68
C LYS A 41 4.51 3.77 -3.98
N VAL A 42 5.14 4.91 -3.72
CA VAL A 42 6.42 4.98 -3.00
C VAL A 42 6.24 4.61 -1.54
N ASP A 43 5.14 5.06 -0.91
CA ASP A 43 4.82 4.68 0.47
C ASP A 43 4.58 3.16 0.57
N TRP A 44 3.86 2.56 -0.38
CA TRP A 44 3.67 1.11 -0.45
C TRP A 44 4.98 0.34 -0.60
N HIS A 45 5.86 0.80 -1.49
CA HIS A 45 7.18 0.18 -1.65
C HIS A 45 7.98 0.23 -0.34
N HIS A 46 7.96 1.36 0.37
CA HIS A 46 8.64 1.48 1.65
C HIS A 46 8.01 0.61 2.75
N LEU A 47 6.68 0.51 2.79
CA LEU A 47 5.96 -0.33 3.76
C LEU A 47 6.24 -1.83 3.55
N LEU A 48 6.43 -2.24 2.30
CA LEU A 48 6.65 -3.64 1.93
C LEU A 48 8.13 -4.02 1.80
N LYS A 49 9.06 -3.06 1.94
CA LYS A 49 10.50 -3.28 1.71
C LYS A 49 11.08 -4.40 2.58
N ASP A 50 10.55 -4.55 3.80
CA ASP A 50 11.02 -5.52 4.79
C ASP A 50 10.19 -6.81 4.77
N VAL A 51 9.12 -6.86 3.98
CA VAL A 51 8.34 -8.08 3.78
C VAL A 51 9.11 -8.96 2.80
N PRO A 52 9.52 -10.18 3.21
CA PRO A 52 10.26 -11.07 2.32
C PRO A 52 9.38 -11.42 1.11
N ALA A 53 9.78 -10.91 -0.05
CA ALA A 53 9.16 -11.21 -1.32
C ALA A 53 10.11 -12.06 -2.15
N GLU A 54 9.57 -13.14 -2.71
CA GLU A 54 10.30 -13.96 -3.67
C GLU A 54 10.46 -13.17 -4.97
N THR A 55 11.71 -12.97 -5.40
CA THR A 55 12.00 -12.30 -6.67
C THR A 55 12.11 -13.36 -7.76
N VAL A 56 11.28 -13.24 -8.80
CA VAL A 56 11.26 -14.18 -9.92
C VAL A 56 11.91 -13.55 -11.13
N ASP A 57 13.15 -13.92 -11.39
CA ASP A 57 13.86 -13.52 -12.61
C ASP A 57 13.54 -14.49 -13.74
N VAL A 58 12.72 -14.04 -14.69
CA VAL A 58 12.35 -14.83 -15.88
C VAL A 58 13.28 -14.48 -17.04
N ALA A 59 14.00 -15.47 -17.55
CA ALA A 59 14.85 -15.33 -18.71
C ALA A 59 14.03 -15.14 -20.00
N LYS A 60 14.69 -14.69 -21.07
CA LYS A 60 14.04 -14.38 -22.36
C LYS A 60 13.33 -15.58 -23.00
N ASP A 61 13.75 -16.79 -22.68
CA ASP A 61 13.16 -18.05 -23.14
C ASP A 61 12.04 -18.55 -22.20
N GLY A 62 11.67 -17.78 -21.19
CA GLY A 62 10.64 -18.13 -20.21
C GLY A 62 11.13 -19.00 -19.05
N HIS A 63 12.43 -19.35 -19.01
CA HIS A 63 12.97 -20.14 -17.92
C HIS A 63 13.16 -19.29 -16.65
N TYR A 64 12.88 -19.85 -15.49
CA TYR A 64 13.19 -19.27 -14.17
C TYR A 64 13.74 -20.35 -13.25
N ASP A 65 14.49 -19.93 -12.22
CA ASP A 65 15.07 -20.85 -11.24
C ASP A 65 14.03 -21.21 -10.17
N LYS A 66 13.43 -22.40 -10.28
CA LYS A 66 12.44 -22.91 -9.31
C LYS A 66 13.00 -23.04 -7.89
N THR A 67 14.32 -23.13 -7.71
CA THR A 67 14.93 -23.23 -6.37
C THR A 67 15.05 -21.88 -5.69
N LYS A 68 15.22 -20.81 -6.49
CA LYS A 68 15.18 -19.41 -6.00
C LYS A 68 13.76 -18.89 -5.86
N ALA A 69 12.83 -19.43 -6.64
CA ALA A 69 11.43 -19.06 -6.63
C ALA A 69 10.47 -20.25 -6.39
N PRO A 70 10.59 -21.00 -5.27
CA PRO A 70 9.74 -22.15 -4.98
C PRO A 70 8.25 -21.83 -4.88
N ASN A 71 7.84 -20.66 -4.37
CA ASN A 71 6.41 -20.34 -4.25
C ASN A 71 5.80 -20.06 -5.63
N PHE A 72 6.50 -19.33 -6.48
CA PHE A 72 6.11 -19.13 -7.88
C PHE A 72 6.06 -20.45 -8.65
N ALA A 73 7.04 -21.34 -8.43
CA ALA A 73 7.03 -22.66 -9.04
C ALA A 73 5.80 -23.47 -8.67
N LYS A 74 5.46 -23.50 -7.38
CA LYS A 74 4.26 -24.16 -6.87
C LYS A 74 2.99 -23.56 -7.48
N TRP A 75 2.87 -22.24 -7.53
CA TRP A 75 1.72 -21.56 -8.14
C TRP A 75 1.53 -21.91 -9.62
N MET A 76 2.61 -21.99 -10.40
CA MET A 76 2.58 -22.39 -11.81
C MET A 76 2.19 -23.86 -12.02
N GLU A 77 2.44 -24.72 -11.03
CA GLU A 77 2.11 -26.16 -11.07
C GLU A 77 0.70 -26.45 -10.55
N GLU A 78 0.20 -25.64 -9.62
CA GLU A 78 -1.14 -25.75 -9.02
C GLU A 78 -2.23 -24.95 -9.76
N GLY A 79 -1.86 -24.22 -10.82
CA GLY A 79 -2.73 -23.32 -11.59
C GLY A 79 -4.00 -23.95 -12.15
#